data_AF-A0A933LM49-F1
#
_entry.id   AF-A0A933LM49-F1
#
_cell.length_a   1.000
_cell.length_b   1.000
_cell.length_c   1.000
_cell.angle_alpha   90.00
_cell.angle_beta   90.00
_cell.angle_gamma   90.00
#
_symmetry.space_group_name_H-M   'P 1'
#
loop_
_entity.id
_entity.type
_entity.pdbx_description
1 polymer ?
#
loop_
_entity_poly.entity_id
_entity_poly.type
_entity_poly.pdbx_seq_one_letter_code
_entity_poly.pdbx_strand_id
1 'polypeptide(L)'
;MAAVRIGPKHQVTIPKEAFEVLQLSEGDFLEARAEGGRIILTPMQLAAKAPAPRLTPADQRRLARASAKIARVQRDLLRARGLTTAEAQLAARAGLIDPDQMYWWTETWQKGERSAEADRRAGRLRGTFATVQAWQEGTRKRPAGRG
;
A
#
# COMPACT_ATOMS: atom_id res chain seq x y z
N MET A 1 -20.50 -9.95 17.37
CA MET A 1 -20.44 -11.42 17.51
C MET A 1 -21.03 -12.02 16.24
N ALA A 2 -20.29 -12.88 15.56
CA ALA A 2 -20.76 -13.58 14.38
C ALA A 2 -20.81 -15.09 14.67
N ALA A 3 -21.93 -15.74 14.37
CA ALA A 3 -22.00 -17.19 14.41
C ALA A 3 -21.29 -17.76 13.18
N VAL A 4 -20.34 -18.67 13.40
CA VAL A 4 -19.57 -19.33 12.33
C VAL A 4 -19.89 -20.82 12.29
N ARG A 5 -20.02 -21.37 11.08
CA ARG A 5 -20.27 -22.79 10.86
C ARG A 5 -18.95 -23.55 10.77
N ILE A 6 -18.91 -24.74 11.36
CA ILE A 6 -17.79 -25.68 11.17
C ILE A 6 -17.94 -26.35 9.81
N GLY A 7 -16.95 -26.18 8.96
CA GLY A 7 -16.83 -26.83 7.65
C GLY A 7 -16.19 -28.22 7.72
N PRO A 8 -15.94 -28.85 6.56
CA PRO A 8 -15.20 -30.11 6.47
C PRO A 8 -13.82 -30.00 7.14
N LYS A 9 -13.32 -31.13 7.68
CA LYS A 9 -12.02 -31.20 8.36
C LYS A 9 -11.86 -30.16 9.49
N HIS A 10 -12.96 -29.80 10.15
CA HIS A 10 -12.98 -28.87 11.28
C HIS A 10 -12.54 -27.44 10.93
N GLN A 11 -12.63 -27.04 9.66
CA GLN A 11 -12.33 -25.67 9.26
C GLN A 11 -13.37 -24.69 9.81
N VAL A 12 -12.91 -23.57 10.35
CA VAL A 12 -13.77 -22.44 10.74
C VAL A 12 -13.30 -21.18 10.02
N THR A 13 -14.25 -20.33 9.64
CA THR A 13 -13.94 -19.00 9.10
C THR A 13 -13.75 -18.04 10.26
N ILE A 14 -12.65 -17.27 10.25
CA ILE A 14 -12.44 -16.18 11.20
C ILE A 14 -13.24 -14.97 10.69
N PRO A 15 -14.15 -14.38 11.49
CA PRO A 15 -14.89 -13.18 11.10
C PRO A 15 -13.94 -12.05 10.71
N LYS A 16 -14.33 -11.26 9.71
CA LYS A 16 -13.50 -10.18 9.14
C LYS A 16 -13.00 -9.20 10.21
N GLU A 17 -13.85 -8.84 11.16
CA GLU A 17 -13.49 -7.90 12.22
C GLU A 17 -12.38 -8.45 13.11
N ALA A 18 -12.41 -9.74 13.44
CA ALA A 18 -11.36 -10.39 14.21
C ALA A 18 -10.07 -10.53 13.41
N PHE A 19 -10.18 -10.83 12.11
CA PHE A 19 -9.03 -10.93 11.20
C PHE A 19 -8.27 -9.59 11.09
N GLU A 20 -9.00 -8.48 10.93
CA GLU A 20 -8.42 -7.13 10.83
C GLU A 20 -7.85 -6.63 12.16
N VAL A 21 -8.59 -6.78 13.26
CA VAL A 21 -8.16 -6.32 14.60
C VAL A 21 -6.90 -7.07 15.05
N LEU A 22 -6.82 -8.37 14.77
CA LEU A 22 -5.65 -9.19 15.09
C LEU A 22 -4.52 -9.09 14.03
N GLN A 23 -4.72 -8.31 12.96
CA GLN A 23 -3.77 -8.11 11.86
C GLN A 23 -3.27 -9.42 11.26
N LEU A 24 -4.16 -10.39 11.10
CA LEU A 24 -3.83 -11.70 10.53
C LEU A 24 -3.62 -11.58 9.02
N SER A 25 -2.81 -12.48 8.48
CA SER A 25 -2.57 -12.67 7.05
C SER A 25 -2.84 -14.12 6.65
N GLU A 26 -3.18 -14.34 5.38
CA GLU A 26 -3.28 -15.71 4.86
C GLU A 26 -1.93 -16.43 5.01
N GLY A 27 -1.96 -17.65 5.55
CA GLY A 27 -0.76 -18.42 5.86
C GLY A 27 -0.18 -18.20 7.25
N ASP A 28 -0.73 -17.28 8.05
CA ASP A 28 -0.39 -17.17 9.47
C ASP A 28 -0.83 -18.42 10.25
N PHE A 29 -0.07 -18.75 11.29
CA PHE A 29 -0.34 -19.89 12.15
C PHE A 29 -1.00 -19.43 13.45
N LEU A 30 -1.95 -20.23 13.94
CA LEU A 30 -2.61 -20.02 15.23
C LEU A 30 -2.39 -21.24 16.11
N GLU A 31 -2.07 -21.01 17.38
CA GLU A 31 -2.08 -22.05 18.40
C GLU A 31 -3.53 -22.29 18.79
N ALA A 32 -3.98 -23.54 18.69
CA ALA A 32 -5.32 -23.92 19.10
C ALA A 32 -5.24 -24.72 20.41
N ARG A 33 -5.90 -24.24 21.46
CA ARG A 33 -6.04 -24.97 22.72
C ARG A 33 -7.48 -24.96 23.22
N ALA A 34 -7.90 -26.07 23.81
CA ALA A 34 -9.18 -26.17 24.50
C ALA A 34 -8.98 -25.82 25.98
N GLU A 35 -9.65 -24.79 26.46
CA GLU A 35 -9.61 -24.38 27.87
C GLU A 35 -11.02 -23.96 28.32
N GLY A 36 -11.51 -24.55 29.41
CA GLY A 36 -12.79 -24.18 30.01
C GLY A 36 -14.00 -24.30 29.06
N GLY A 37 -14.01 -25.32 28.19
CA GLY A 37 -15.08 -25.53 27.20
C GLY A 37 -15.04 -24.55 26.02
N ARG A 38 -13.95 -23.78 25.86
CA ARG A 38 -13.73 -22.86 24.75
C ARG A 38 -12.53 -23.31 23.94
N ILE A 39 -12.54 -23.02 22.64
CA ILE A 39 -11.33 -23.07 21.81
C ILE A 39 -10.73 -21.67 21.82
N ILE A 40 -9.49 -21.58 22.29
CA ILE A 40 -8.68 -20.37 22.24
C ILE A 40 -7.74 -20.53 21.06
N LEU A 41 -7.85 -19.62 20.09
CA LEU A 41 -6.92 -19.49 18.98
C LEU A 41 -6.02 -18.29 19.25
N THR A 42 -4.75 -18.53 19.52
CA THR A 42 -3.76 -17.47 19.77
C THR A 42 -2.86 -17.34 18.54
N PRO A 43 -2.70 -16.15 17.94
CA PRO A 43 -1.74 -15.96 16.86
C PRO A 43 -0.34 -16.41 17.26
N MET A 44 0.25 -17.32 16.47
CA MET A 44 1.61 -17.79 16.65
C MET A 44 2.56 -17.04 15.74
N GLN A 45 3.60 -16.48 16.34
CA GLN A 45 4.83 -16.17 15.62
C GLN A 45 5.62 -17.47 15.45
N LEU A 46 5.24 -18.33 14.50
CA LEU A 46 6.14 -19.40 14.07
C LEU A 46 7.32 -18.72 13.38
N ALA A 47 8.51 -18.85 13.94
CA ALA A 47 9.70 -18.22 13.40
C ALA A 47 10.03 -18.80 12.00
N ALA A 48 9.50 -18.15 10.96
CA ALA A 48 10.04 -18.09 9.60
C ALA A 48 9.50 -16.92 8.76
N LYS A 49 9.18 -15.76 9.36
CA LYS A 49 9.80 -14.54 8.83
C LYS A 49 11.08 -14.44 9.61
N ALA A 50 12.24 -14.57 8.94
CA ALA A 50 13.53 -14.30 9.56
C ALA A 50 13.36 -13.08 10.48
N PRO A 51 13.85 -13.10 11.74
CA PRO A 51 13.72 -11.95 12.64
C PRO A 51 14.12 -10.75 11.80
N ALA A 52 13.19 -9.81 11.59
CA ALA A 52 13.41 -8.70 10.66
C ALA A 52 14.82 -8.19 10.97
N PRO A 53 15.79 -8.36 10.05
CA PRO A 53 17.20 -8.28 10.42
C PRO A 53 17.37 -6.97 11.15
N ARG A 54 17.93 -7.00 12.38
CA ARG A 54 18.07 -5.80 13.21
C ARG A 54 18.60 -4.71 12.31
N LEU A 55 17.77 -3.69 12.05
CA LEU A 55 18.07 -2.70 11.03
C LEU A 55 19.44 -2.14 11.35
N THR A 56 20.35 -2.20 10.39
CA THR A 56 21.66 -1.57 10.55
C THR A 56 21.44 -0.08 10.83
N PRO A 57 22.37 0.63 11.50
CA PRO A 57 22.24 2.08 11.66
C PRO A 57 22.04 2.83 10.32
N ALA A 58 22.60 2.29 9.23
CA ALA A 58 22.37 2.81 7.89
C ALA A 58 20.93 2.62 7.41
N ASP A 59 20.35 1.44 7.65
CA ASP A 59 18.96 1.16 7.31
C ASP A 59 17.98 1.93 8.19
N GLN A 60 18.27 2.10 9.48
CA GLN A 60 17.45 2.96 10.35
C GLN A 60 17.39 4.39 9.82
N ARG A 61 18.55 4.96 9.43
CA ARG A 61 18.61 6.29 8.79
C ARG A 61 17.84 6.32 7.47
N ARG A 62 17.93 5.26 6.66
CA ARG A 62 17.20 5.16 5.38
C ARG A 62 15.69 5.06 5.60
N LEU A 63 15.25 4.31 6.60
CA LEU A 63 13.85 4.16 6.96
C LEU A 63 13.26 5.46 7.53
N ALA A 64 14.01 6.17 8.37
CA ALA A 64 13.62 7.49 8.85
C ALA A 64 13.45 8.49 7.70
N ARG A 65 14.39 8.50 6.73
CA ARG A 65 14.25 9.31 5.51
C ARG A 65 13.03 8.90 4.67
N ALA A 66 12.80 7.60 4.51
CA ALA A 66 11.65 7.09 3.77
C ALA A 66 10.33 7.53 4.41
N SER A 67 10.18 7.36 5.72
CA SER A 67 9.02 7.83 6.49
C SER A 67 8.79 9.34 6.33
N ALA A 68 9.84 10.15 6.43
CA ALA A 68 9.73 11.59 6.23
C ALA A 68 9.28 11.97 4.81
N LYS A 69 9.77 11.27 3.78
CA LYS A 69 9.36 11.47 2.40
C LYS A 69 7.90 11.06 2.17
N ILE A 70 7.48 9.92 2.71
CA ILE A 70 6.09 9.45 2.66
C ILE A 70 5.14 10.50 3.25
N ALA A 71 5.45 10.99 4.46
CA ALA A 71 4.68 12.03 5.12
C ALA A 71 4.66 13.35 4.33
N ARG A 72 5.76 13.68 3.63
CA ARG A 72 5.84 14.87 2.78
C ARG A 72 4.98 14.74 1.52
N VAL A 73 5.00 13.58 0.85
CA VAL A 73 4.15 13.29 -0.32
C VAL A 73 2.67 13.40 0.04
N GLN A 74 2.27 12.84 1.17
CA GLN A 74 0.88 12.90 1.65
C GLN A 74 0.43 14.33 1.98
N ARG A 75 1.32 15.16 2.51
CA ARG A 75 0.99 16.54 2.91
C ARG A 75 1.02 17.54 1.75
N ASP A 76 2.00 17.42 0.88
CA ASP A 76 2.33 18.42 -0.14
C ASP A 76 2.97 17.74 -1.34
N LEU A 77 2.14 17.04 -2.11
CA LEU A 77 2.55 16.30 -3.30
C LEU A 77 3.41 17.17 -4.23
N LEU A 78 2.98 18.39 -4.54
CA LEU A 78 3.65 19.31 -5.48
C LEU A 78 5.12 19.60 -5.16
N ARG A 79 5.49 19.61 -3.88
CA ARG A 79 6.85 19.92 -3.43
C ARG A 79 7.58 18.73 -2.84
N ALA A 80 6.95 17.56 -2.82
CA ALA A 80 7.55 16.34 -2.28
C ALA A 80 8.48 15.67 -3.30
N ARG A 81 9.49 14.96 -2.82
CA ARG A 81 10.24 13.98 -3.62
C ARG A 81 9.85 12.59 -3.17
N GLY A 82 9.63 11.69 -4.13
CA GLY A 82 9.37 10.28 -3.88
C GLY A 82 10.60 9.55 -3.32
N LEU A 83 10.36 8.29 -3.01
CA LEU A 83 11.36 7.35 -2.53
C LEU A 83 12.29 6.93 -3.67
N THR A 84 13.53 6.60 -3.31
CA THR A 84 14.37 5.73 -4.16
C THR A 84 13.87 4.30 -4.09
N THR A 85 14.22 3.44 -5.05
CA THR A 85 13.86 2.01 -5.04
C THR A 85 14.29 1.33 -3.73
N ALA A 86 15.50 1.62 -3.25
CA ALA A 86 16.02 1.06 -1.99
C ALA A 86 15.23 1.55 -0.76
N GLU A 87 14.78 2.81 -0.75
CA GLU A 87 13.92 3.33 0.32
C GLU A 87 12.52 2.70 0.26
N ALA A 88 11.96 2.51 -0.93
CA ALA A 88 10.64 1.90 -1.11
C ALA A 88 10.64 0.41 -0.71
N GLN A 89 11.67 -0.36 -1.12
CA GLN A 89 11.85 -1.75 -0.68
C GLN A 89 12.00 -1.85 0.84
N LEU A 90 12.78 -0.96 1.45
CA LEU A 90 12.96 -0.96 2.90
C LEU A 90 11.67 -0.56 3.64
N ALA A 91 10.94 0.43 3.13
CA ALA A 91 9.65 0.84 3.68
C ALA A 91 8.61 -0.28 3.60
N ALA A 92 8.54 -1.01 2.49
CA ALA A 92 7.64 -2.15 2.32
C ALA A 92 7.98 -3.29 3.29
N ARG A 93 9.28 -3.66 3.40
CA ARG A 93 9.75 -4.67 4.35
C ARG A 93 9.49 -4.30 5.81
N ALA A 94 9.50 -3.00 6.12
CA ALA A 94 9.22 -2.46 7.45
C ALA A 94 7.72 -2.21 7.71
N GLY A 95 6.84 -2.48 6.73
CA GLY A 95 5.39 -2.28 6.86
C GLY A 95 4.93 -0.81 6.82
N LEU A 96 5.76 0.12 6.35
CA LEU A 96 5.36 1.53 6.21
C LEU A 96 4.50 1.78 4.95
N ILE A 97 4.65 0.93 3.95
CA ILE A 97 3.87 0.96 2.70
C ILE A 97 3.54 -0.47 2.30
N ASP A 98 2.44 -0.63 1.58
CA ASP A 98 2.10 -1.91 0.96
C ASP A 98 3.15 -2.31 -0.09
N PRO A 99 3.71 -3.54 -0.04
CA PRO A 99 4.63 -4.04 -1.07
C PRO A 99 4.13 -3.90 -2.51
N ASP A 100 2.83 -4.09 -2.74
CA ASP A 100 2.23 -4.00 -4.08
C ASP A 100 2.13 -2.55 -4.57
N GLN A 101 2.19 -1.58 -3.65
CA GLN A 101 2.16 -0.15 -3.95
C GLN A 101 3.57 0.48 -4.01
N MET A 102 4.64 -0.31 -3.86
CA MET A 102 6.02 0.20 -3.76
C MET A 102 6.39 1.16 -4.91
N TYR A 103 5.98 0.80 -6.13
CA TYR A 103 6.19 1.58 -7.34
C TYR A 103 5.59 2.99 -7.27
N TRP A 104 4.39 3.14 -6.70
CA TRP A 104 3.68 4.42 -6.60
C TRP A 104 4.50 5.43 -5.78
N TRP A 105 5.21 4.96 -4.77
CA TRP A 105 6.01 5.82 -3.89
C TRP A 105 7.34 6.25 -4.49
N THR A 106 7.76 5.70 -5.63
CA THR A 106 9.05 6.02 -6.25
C THR A 106 9.08 7.44 -6.82
N GLU A 107 10.25 8.09 -6.83
CA GLU A 107 10.41 9.42 -7.43
C GLU A 107 10.06 9.44 -8.93
N THR A 108 10.29 8.33 -9.64
CA THR A 108 9.90 8.17 -11.04
C THR A 108 8.39 8.33 -11.24
N TRP A 109 7.57 7.73 -10.38
CA TRP A 109 6.11 7.87 -10.44
C TRP A 109 5.65 9.20 -9.86
N GLN A 110 6.16 9.59 -8.69
CA GLN A 110 5.77 10.81 -7.99
C GLN A 110 6.03 12.08 -8.81
N LYS A 111 7.01 12.08 -9.73
CA LYS A 111 7.19 13.19 -10.69
C LYS A 111 6.00 13.37 -11.63
N GLY A 112 5.39 12.28 -12.07
CA GLY A 112 4.16 12.30 -12.87
C GLY A 112 2.99 12.83 -12.05
N GLU A 113 2.81 12.30 -10.84
CA GLU A 113 1.77 12.75 -9.90
C GLU A 113 1.85 14.24 -9.61
N ARG A 114 3.07 14.77 -9.43
CA ARG A 114 3.29 16.22 -9.26
C ARG A 114 2.89 17.03 -10.47
N SER A 115 3.22 16.55 -11.68
CA SER A 115 2.82 17.22 -12.92
C SER A 115 1.30 17.24 -13.05
N ALA A 116 0.65 16.10 -12.78
CA ALA A 116 -0.80 15.98 -12.81
C ALA A 116 -1.48 16.89 -11.77
N GLU A 117 -0.97 16.94 -10.54
CA GLU A 117 -1.47 17.85 -9.49
C GLU A 117 -1.25 19.32 -9.85
N ALA A 118 -0.13 19.66 -10.52
CA ALA A 118 0.14 21.02 -10.98
C ALA A 118 -0.83 21.44 -12.09
N ASP A 119 -1.12 20.54 -13.04
CA ASP A 119 -2.12 20.76 -14.08
C ASP A 119 -3.52 20.92 -13.49
N ARG A 120 -3.88 20.07 -12.53
CA ARG A 120 -5.14 20.17 -11.79
C ARG A 120 -5.29 21.52 -11.09
N ARG A 121 -4.26 21.99 -10.38
CA ARG A 121 -4.29 23.31 -9.70
C ARG A 121 -4.31 24.48 -10.65
N ALA A 122 -3.67 24.36 -11.81
CA ALA A 122 -3.68 25.39 -12.83
C ALA A 122 -4.93 25.36 -13.73
N GLY A 123 -5.89 24.48 -13.46
CA GLY A 123 -7.09 24.33 -14.28
C GLY A 123 -6.83 23.78 -15.69
N ARG A 124 -5.67 23.17 -15.93
CA ARG A 124 -5.28 22.57 -17.24
C ARG A 124 -5.86 21.18 -17.43
N LEU A 125 -7.10 20.97 -17.01
CA LEU A 125 -7.83 19.72 -17.19
C LEU A 125 -8.73 19.82 -18.43
N ARG A 126 -8.90 18.72 -19.17
CA ARG A 126 -9.83 18.66 -20.31
C ARG A 126 -11.30 18.51 -19.90
N GLY A 127 -11.60 18.49 -18.60
CA GLY A 127 -12.96 18.26 -18.08
C GLY A 127 -13.41 16.81 -18.22
N THR A 128 -14.69 16.56 -17.96
CA THR A 128 -15.35 15.27 -18.18
C THR A 128 -15.87 15.18 -19.61
N PHE A 129 -15.91 13.96 -20.17
CA PHE A 129 -16.48 13.70 -21.49
C PHE A 129 -17.82 12.99 -21.33
N ALA A 130 -18.88 13.50 -21.98
CA ALA A 130 -20.20 12.88 -21.95
C ALA A 130 -20.30 11.64 -22.86
N THR A 131 -19.44 11.54 -23.88
CA THR A 131 -19.42 10.44 -24.84
C THR A 131 -17.98 10.04 -25.19
N VAL A 132 -17.80 8.79 -25.64
CA VAL A 132 -16.50 8.29 -26.14
C VAL A 132 -16.01 9.12 -27.32
N GLN A 133 -16.91 9.56 -28.20
CA GLN A 133 -16.56 10.41 -29.33
C GLN A 133 -16.01 11.77 -28.87
N ALA A 134 -16.66 12.41 -27.89
CA ALA A 134 -16.18 13.66 -27.31
C ALA A 134 -14.79 13.49 -26.65
N TRP A 135 -14.53 12.33 -26.03
CA TRP A 135 -13.20 11.98 -25.52
C TRP A 135 -12.17 11.81 -26.64
N GLN A 136 -12.51 11.09 -27.72
CA GLN A 136 -11.61 10.88 -28.86
C GLN A 136 -11.24 12.19 -29.54
N GLU A 137 -12.22 13.06 -29.83
CA GLU A 137 -11.98 14.39 -30.39
C GLU A 137 -11.15 15.25 -29.44
N GLY A 138 -11.52 15.23 -28.15
CA GLY A 138 -10.84 15.95 -27.09
C GLY A 138 -9.44 15.45 -26.75
N THR A 139 -8.99 14.29 -27.22
CA THR A 139 -7.65 13.73 -26.94
C THR A 139 -6.77 13.55 -28.18
N ARG A 140 -7.29 13.85 -29.39
CA ARG A 140 -6.49 13.89 -30.61
C ARG A 140 -5.32 14.87 -30.45
N LYS A 141 -4.09 14.39 -30.73
CA LYS A 141 -2.90 15.26 -30.79
C LYS A 141 -3.11 16.30 -31.89
N ARG A 142 -2.94 17.59 -31.58
CA ARG A 142 -2.89 18.64 -32.62
C ARG A 142 -1.73 18.29 -33.58
N PRO A 143 -1.93 18.36 -34.91
CA PRO A 143 -0.81 18.18 -35.83
C PRO A 143 0.26 19.23 -35.50
N ALA A 144 1.51 18.79 -35.42
CA ALA A 144 2.64 19.69 -35.26
C ALA A 144 2.60 20.68 -36.43
N GLY A 145 2.31 21.95 -36.13
CA GLY A 145 2.39 23.00 -37.12
C GLY A 145 3.82 23.04 -37.66
N ARG A 146 3.97 22.88 -38.98
CA ARG A 146 5.21 23.20 -39.67
C ARG A 146 5.47 24.69 -39.49
N GLY A 147 6.53 25.02 -38.79
CA GLY A 147 7.21 26.32 -38.85
C GLY A 147 8.57 26.08 -39.46
#